data_AF-A0A4R3T9R7-F1
#
_entry.id   AF-A0A4R3T9R7-F1
#
_cell.length_a   1.000
_cell.length_b   1.000
_cell.length_c   1.000
_cell.angle_alpha   90.00
_cell.angle_beta   90.00
_cell.angle_gamma   90.00
#
_symmetry.space_group_name_H-M   'P 1'
#
loop_
_entity.id
_entity.type
_entity.pdbx_description
1 polymer ?
#
loop_
_entity_poly.entity_id
_entity_poly.type
_entity_poly.pdbx_seq_one_letter_code
_entity_poly.pdbx_strand_id
1 'polypeptide(L)'
;MTNLDAPLYPPAKAYDPPRRLPRILSSRETPIAILQSNPAAWAIVNKQIPGMDRRIGNEMIKPHLGNFSLESLLVFGVVQREPLARIDAELARLGEVM
;
A
#
# COMPACT_ATOMS: atom_id res chain seq x y z
N MET A 1 -8.10 -60.83 12.55
CA MET A 1 -8.67 -59.49 12.74
C MET A 1 -7.51 -58.52 12.84
N THR A 2 -7.23 -57.77 11.78
CA THR A 2 -6.12 -56.82 11.72
C THR A 2 -6.62 -55.49 12.30
N ASN A 3 -6.10 -55.11 13.47
CA ASN A 3 -6.39 -53.81 14.08
C ASN A 3 -5.77 -52.72 13.20
N LEU A 4 -6.62 -51.91 12.57
CA LEU A 4 -6.22 -50.68 11.88
C LEU A 4 -6.06 -49.60 12.95
N ASP A 5 -4.85 -49.46 13.47
CA ASP A 5 -4.48 -48.34 14.33
C ASP A 5 -4.44 -47.08 13.45
N ALA A 6 -5.36 -46.14 13.69
CA ALA A 6 -5.42 -44.91 12.93
C ALA A 6 -4.22 -44.02 13.27
N PRO A 7 -3.55 -43.38 12.30
CA PRO A 7 -2.43 -42.50 12.59
C PRO A 7 -2.90 -41.31 13.42
N LEU A 8 -2.37 -41.19 14.65
CA LEU A 8 -2.57 -40.04 15.52
C LEU A 8 -1.81 -38.84 14.94
N TYR A 9 -2.56 -37.82 14.50
CA TYR A 9 -1.96 -36.55 14.10
C TYR A 9 -1.44 -35.82 15.34
N PRO A 10 -0.27 -35.15 15.25
CA PRO A 10 0.20 -34.31 16.33
C PRO A 10 -0.82 -33.18 16.59
N PRO A 11 -0.95 -32.73 17.85
CA PRO A 11 -1.85 -31.62 18.18
C PRO A 11 -1.48 -30.39 17.36
N ALA A 12 -2.50 -29.67 16.89
CA ALA A 12 -2.31 -28.43 16.14
C ALA A 12 -1.41 -27.46 16.94
N LYS A 13 -0.39 -26.90 16.29
CA LYS A 13 0.44 -25.85 16.91
C LYS A 13 -0.45 -24.71 17.39
N ALA A 14 -0.15 -24.17 18.56
CA ALA A 14 -0.81 -22.97 19.08
C ALA A 14 -0.71 -21.83 18.06
N TYR A 15 -1.80 -21.10 17.89
CA TYR A 15 -1.85 -19.94 17.01
C TYR A 15 -0.93 -18.84 17.52
N ASP A 16 0.03 -18.42 16.69
CA ASP A 16 0.88 -17.25 16.94
C ASP A 16 0.32 -16.05 16.14
N PRO A 17 -0.19 -15.00 16.80
CA PRO A 17 -0.73 -13.84 16.10
C PRO A 17 0.37 -13.10 15.32
N PRO A 18 0.08 -12.59 14.11
CA PRO A 18 1.07 -11.89 13.32
C PRO A 18 1.53 -10.60 14.02
N ARG A 19 2.84 -10.41 14.12
CA ARG A 19 3.45 -9.18 14.60
C ARG A 19 3.21 -8.04 13.60
N ARG A 20 2.73 -6.89 14.06
CA ARG A 20 2.64 -5.67 13.24
C ARG A 20 4.04 -5.12 13.00
N LEU A 21 4.45 -5.09 11.73
CA LEU A 21 5.64 -4.37 11.31
C LEU A 21 5.32 -2.89 11.13
N PRO A 22 6.28 -1.99 11.32
CA PRO A 22 6.06 -0.59 11.04
C PRO A 22 5.77 -0.35 9.56
N ARG A 23 4.83 0.55 9.26
CA ARG A 23 4.43 0.85 7.88
C ARG A 23 5.25 2.01 7.33
N ILE A 24 6.15 1.69 6.41
CA ILE A 24 6.88 2.66 5.61
C ILE A 24 5.96 3.14 4.48
N LEU A 25 5.90 4.46 4.26
CA LEU A 25 5.16 5.04 3.15
C LEU A 25 5.78 4.61 1.81
N SER A 26 4.96 4.13 0.89
CA SER A 26 5.38 3.78 -0.47
C SER A 26 4.28 4.05 -1.49
N SER A 27 4.71 4.33 -2.72
CA SER A 27 3.86 4.52 -3.89
C SER A 27 3.12 3.24 -4.31
N ARG A 28 3.64 2.07 -3.89
CA ARG A 28 3.13 0.73 -4.19
C ARG A 28 2.07 0.24 -3.20
N GLU A 29 2.33 0.37 -1.91
CA GLU A 29 1.53 -0.27 -0.86
C GLU A 29 0.66 0.73 -0.09
N THR A 30 1.02 2.01 -0.06
CA THR A 30 0.23 3.01 0.66
C THR A 30 -0.95 3.46 -0.20
N PRO A 31 -2.20 3.38 0.32
CA PRO A 31 -3.35 3.94 -0.36
C PRO A 31 -3.24 5.45 -0.53
N ILE A 32 -3.74 5.97 -1.64
CA ILE A 32 -3.70 7.40 -1.95
C ILE A 32 -4.39 8.22 -0.87
N ALA A 33 -5.51 7.74 -0.31
CA ALA A 33 -6.18 8.41 0.79
C ALA A 33 -5.28 8.61 2.03
N ILE A 34 -4.40 7.65 2.33
CA ILE A 34 -3.43 7.77 3.43
C ILE A 34 -2.35 8.80 3.08
N LEU A 35 -1.85 8.78 1.84
CA LEU A 35 -0.89 9.79 1.37
C LEU A 35 -1.50 11.21 1.40
N GLN A 36 -2.78 11.37 1.06
CA GLN A 36 -3.50 12.65 1.13
C GLN A 36 -3.70 13.13 2.58
N SER A 37 -3.93 12.21 3.51
CA SER A 37 -4.10 12.54 4.93
C SER A 37 -2.82 13.05 5.60
N ASN A 38 -1.65 12.81 4.99
CA ASN A 38 -0.36 13.29 5.46
C ASN A 38 0.13 14.46 4.56
N PRO A 39 0.08 15.72 5.02
CA PRO A 39 0.46 16.87 4.20
C PRO A 39 1.90 16.81 3.66
N ALA A 40 2.84 16.26 4.43
CA ALA A 40 4.23 16.14 4.00
C ALA A 40 4.39 15.10 2.87
N ALA A 41 3.71 13.95 3.00
CA ALA A 41 3.67 12.94 1.95
C ALA A 41 2.97 13.50 0.69
N TRP A 42 1.85 14.21 0.85
CA TRP A 42 1.12 14.78 -0.28
C TRP A 42 1.92 15.86 -1.01
N ALA A 43 2.71 16.66 -0.30
CA ALA A 43 3.60 17.64 -0.92
C ALA A 43 4.65 16.98 -1.84
N ILE A 44 5.21 15.82 -1.44
CA ILE A 44 6.13 15.04 -2.27
C ILE A 44 5.42 14.55 -3.54
N VAL A 45 4.21 14.01 -3.40
CA VAL A 45 3.42 13.53 -4.54
C VAL A 45 3.15 14.67 -5.52
N ASN A 46 2.66 15.81 -5.05
CA ASN A 46 2.35 16.97 -5.88
C ASN A 46 3.59 17.62 -6.53
N LYS A 47 4.74 17.55 -5.87
CA LYS A 47 6.02 18.00 -6.43
C LYS A 47 6.46 17.15 -7.62
N GLN A 48 6.30 15.83 -7.54
CA GLN A 48 6.72 14.90 -8.61
C GLN A 48 5.65 14.71 -9.69
N ILE A 49 4.38 14.89 -9.35
CA ILE A 49 3.23 14.74 -10.25
C ILE A 49 2.34 15.98 -10.14
N PRO A 50 2.68 17.06 -10.87
CA PRO A 50 1.87 18.29 -10.83
C PRO A 50 0.43 18.03 -11.30
N GLY A 51 -0.52 18.58 -10.55
CA GLY A 51 -1.96 18.47 -10.83
C GLY A 51 -2.56 17.11 -10.46
N MET A 52 -1.92 16.35 -9.58
CA MET A 52 -2.43 15.04 -9.13
C MET A 52 -3.85 15.14 -8.58
N ASP A 53 -4.16 16.17 -7.80
CA ASP A 53 -5.49 16.41 -7.22
C ASP A 53 -6.62 16.41 -8.28
N ARG A 54 -6.35 17.01 -9.45
CA ARG A 54 -7.33 17.03 -10.56
C ARG A 54 -7.48 15.65 -11.19
N ARG A 55 -6.40 14.87 -11.29
CA ARG A 55 -6.42 13.55 -11.93
C ARG A 55 -7.21 12.54 -11.10
N ILE A 56 -7.02 12.54 -9.78
CA ILE A 56 -7.73 11.65 -8.86
C ILE A 56 -9.13 12.15 -8.50
N GLY A 57 -9.43 13.42 -8.78
CA GLY A 57 -10.76 14.01 -8.62
C GLY A 57 -11.79 13.52 -9.66
N ASN A 58 -11.38 12.72 -10.66
CA ASN A 58 -12.28 12.11 -11.62
C ASN A 58 -13.29 11.17 -10.91
N GLU A 59 -14.57 11.28 -11.25
CA GLU A 59 -15.65 10.48 -10.65
C GLU A 59 -15.43 8.95 -10.75
N MET A 60 -14.69 8.48 -11.75
CA MET A 60 -14.34 7.07 -11.87
C MET A 60 -13.25 6.61 -10.89
N ILE A 61 -12.31 7.50 -10.51
CA ILE A 61 -11.13 7.13 -9.70
C ILE A 61 -11.38 7.42 -8.22
N LYS A 62 -12.05 8.54 -7.93
CA LYS A 62 -12.34 9.04 -6.60
C LYS A 62 -12.88 7.98 -5.60
N PRO A 63 -13.84 7.08 -5.94
CA PRO A 63 -14.33 6.09 -4.98
C PRO A 63 -13.29 5.02 -4.61
N HIS A 64 -12.21 4.87 -5.37
CA HIS A 64 -11.21 3.82 -5.17
C HIS A 64 -9.95 4.29 -4.42
N LEU A 65 -9.83 5.57 -4.08
CA LEU A 65 -8.63 6.14 -3.45
C LEU A 65 -8.27 5.55 -2.08
N GLY A 66 -9.24 4.96 -1.39
CA GLY A 66 -9.01 4.24 -0.13
C GLY A 66 -8.27 2.90 -0.29
N ASN A 67 -8.28 2.35 -1.51
CA ASN A 67 -7.67 1.04 -1.81
C ASN A 67 -6.56 1.14 -2.87
N PHE A 68 -6.61 2.14 -3.75
CA PHE A 68 -5.60 2.32 -4.79
C PHE A 68 -4.36 3.00 -4.24
N SER A 69 -3.22 2.45 -4.60
CA SER A 69 -1.91 3.10 -4.46
C SER A 69 -1.60 3.94 -5.69
N LEU A 70 -0.53 4.75 -5.64
CA LEU A 70 -0.09 5.50 -6.81
C LEU A 70 0.34 4.57 -7.95
N GLU A 71 0.94 3.42 -7.64
CA GLU A 71 1.32 2.43 -8.65
C GLU A 71 0.10 1.84 -9.39
N SER A 72 -1.03 1.69 -8.69
CA SER A 72 -2.29 1.24 -9.30
C SER A 72 -2.75 2.18 -10.43
N LEU A 73 -2.36 3.46 -10.36
CA LEU A 73 -2.69 4.46 -11.37
C LEU A 73 -1.86 4.38 -12.66
N LEU A 74 -0.80 3.56 -12.68
CA LEU A 74 -0.03 3.30 -13.90
C LEU A 74 -0.89 2.65 -14.99
N VAL A 75 -1.76 1.72 -14.61
CA VAL A 75 -2.62 0.98 -15.54
C VAL A 75 -3.60 1.92 -16.26
N PHE A 76 -4.00 3.01 -15.60
CA PHE A 76 -4.90 4.01 -16.15
C PHE A 76 -4.18 5.15 -16.90
N GLY A 77 -2.84 5.11 -16.99
CA GLY A 77 -2.03 6.17 -17.61
C GLY A 77 -2.05 7.50 -16.85
N VAL A 78 -2.54 7.51 -15.60
CA VAL A 78 -2.70 8.72 -14.79
C VAL A 78 -1.36 9.18 -14.20
N VAL A 79 -0.45 8.24 -13.96
CA VAL A 79 0.92 8.49 -13.48
C VAL A 79 1.93 7.73 -14.34
N GLN A 80 3.21 8.09 -14.22
CA GLN A 80 4.32 7.48 -14.95
C GLN A 80 5.29 6.82 -13.97
N ARG A 81 6.01 5.78 -14.40
CA ARG A 81 6.93 5.00 -13.53
C ARG A 81 8.07 5.84 -12.95
N GLU A 82 8.63 6.76 -13.74
CA GLU A 82 9.78 7.57 -13.33
C GLU A 82 9.47 8.49 -12.12
N PRO A 83 8.38 9.28 -12.13
CA PRO A 83 7.95 10.03 -10.94
C PRO A 83 7.73 9.17 -9.69
N LEU A 84 7.19 7.95 -9.83
CA LEU A 84 6.94 7.07 -8.67
C LEU A 84 8.24 6.67 -7.96
N ALA A 85 9.28 6.31 -8.71
CA ALA A 85 10.57 5.98 -8.12
C ALA A 85 11.17 7.15 -7.32
N ARG A 86 10.96 8.39 -7.78
CA ARG A 86 11.38 9.60 -7.04
C ARG A 86 10.54 9.82 -5.79
N ILE A 87 9.23 9.61 -5.89
CA ILE A 87 8.31 9.69 -4.75
C ILE A 87 8.74 8.68 -3.68
N ASP A 88 9.03 7.42 -4.03
CA ASP A 88 9.45 6.41 -3.06
C ASP A 88 10.75 6.78 -2.34
N ALA A 89 11.74 7.31 -3.07
CA ALA A 89 12.98 7.78 -2.47
C ALA A 89 12.78 8.95 -1.49
N GLU A 90 11.81 9.82 -1.75
CA GLU A 90 11.46 10.94 -0.86
C GLU A 90 10.58 10.48 0.31
N LEU A 91 9.61 9.59 0.09
CA LEU A 91 8.74 9.03 1.13
C LEU A 91 9.53 8.21 2.16
N ALA A 92 10.54 7.46 1.71
CA ALA A 92 11.43 6.71 2.60
C ALA A 92 12.14 7.60 3.64
N ARG A 93 12.30 8.90 3.36
CA ARG A 93 12.90 9.88 4.28
C ARG A 93 11.93 10.45 5.31
N LEU A 94 10.62 10.35 5.06
CA LEU A 94 9.58 10.77 6.02
C LEU A 94 9.39 9.77 7.16
N GLY A 95 9.84 8.52 6.99
CA GLY A 95 9.75 7.48 8.02
C GLY A 95 8.38 6.80 8.08
N GLU A 96 8.09 6.21 9.24
CA GLU A 96 6.91 5.38 9.48
C GLU A 96 5.68 6.23 9.84
N VAL A 97 4.50 5.84 9.34
CA VAL A 97 3.23 6.42 9.81
C VAL A 97 2.80 5.66 11.05
N MET A 98 2.78 6.36 12.19
CA MET A 98 2.24 5.86 13.47
C MET A 98 0.72 5.73 13.43
#